data_AF-A0A1V6BVP5-F1
#
_entry.id   AF-A0A1V6BVP5-F1
#
_cell.length_a   1.000
_cell.length_b   1.000
_cell.length_c   1.000
_cell.angle_alpha   90.00
_cell.angle_beta   90.00
_cell.angle_gamma   90.00
#
_symmetry.space_group_name_H-M   'P 1'
#
loop_
_entity.id
_entity.type
_entity.pdbx_description
1 polymer ?
#
loop_
_entity_poly.entity_id
_entity_poly.type
_entity_poly.pdbx_seq_one_letter_code
_entity_poly.pdbx_strand_id
1 'polypeptide(L)'
;MLTIQEVNTRRDKRKFFEFPVRLYKNNPWFVPTLISEEMRDFNPLKNAAFEYASCKMFLAYREGKIVGRIAAILNNAYNYKMNGYCSKKCV
;
A
#
# COMPACT_ATOMS: atom_id res chain seq x y z
N MET A 1 2.66 -7.42 23.00
CA MET A 1 3.70 -6.71 22.22
C MET A 1 3.17 -6.41 20.82
N LEU A 2 3.40 -5.21 20.29
CA LEU A 2 3.08 -4.84 18.90
C LEU A 2 4.36 -4.99 18.06
N THR A 3 4.29 -5.66 16.92
CA THR A 3 5.41 -5.76 15.97
C THR A 3 4.99 -5.27 14.59
N ILE A 4 5.89 -4.59 13.90
CA ILE A 4 5.68 -4.09 12.54
C ILE A 4 6.58 -4.89 11.61
N GLN A 5 5.99 -5.43 10.55
CA GLN A 5 6.71 -6.22 9.54
C GLN A 5 6.52 -5.60 8.18
N GLU A 6 7.63 -5.35 7.47
CA GLU A 6 7.59 -4.99 6.06
C GLU A 6 7.12 -6.17 5.20
N VAL A 7 6.27 -5.86 4.22
CA VAL A 7 5.73 -6.84 3.28
C VAL A 7 6.75 -7.08 2.16
N ASN A 8 7.51 -8.17 2.29
CA ASN A 8 8.57 -8.53 1.34
C ASN A 8 8.24 -9.76 0.47
N THR A 9 7.28 -10.59 0.90
CA THR A 9 6.93 -11.82 0.19
C THR A 9 5.56 -11.72 -0.48
N ARG A 10 5.34 -12.54 -1.52
CA ARG A 10 4.02 -12.70 -2.15
C ARG A 10 2.95 -13.14 -1.14
N ARG A 11 3.33 -13.94 -0.14
CA ARG A 11 2.45 -14.40 0.93
C ARG A 11 2.05 -13.26 1.85
N ASP A 12 2.99 -12.40 2.24
CA ASP A 12 2.70 -11.23 3.07
C ASP A 12 1.85 -10.20 2.32
N LYS A 13 2.13 -10.00 1.02
CA LYS A 13 1.33 -9.12 0.17
C LYS A 13 -0.12 -9.60 0.05
N ARG A 14 -0.33 -10.91 -0.06
CA ARG A 14 -1.67 -11.50 0.01
C ARG A 14 -2.35 -11.25 1.36
N LYS A 15 -1.65 -11.47 2.48
CA LYS A 15 -2.18 -11.17 3.83
C LYS A 15 -2.58 -9.69 3.96
N PHE A 16 -1.80 -8.79 3.36
CA PHE A 16 -2.05 -7.35 3.35
C PHE A 16 -3.37 -6.98 2.66
N PHE A 17 -3.66 -7.55 1.48
CA PHE A 17 -4.92 -7.28 0.78
C PHE A 17 -6.12 -8.02 1.36
N GLU A 18 -5.92 -9.21 1.94
CA GLU A 18 -7.01 -9.93 2.62
C GLU A 18 -7.43 -9.31 3.96
N PHE A 19 -6.54 -8.57 4.62
CA PHE A 19 -6.81 -7.96 5.92
C PHE A 19 -8.07 -7.08 5.93
N PRO A 20 -8.26 -6.08 5.04
CA PRO A 20 -9.47 -5.26 5.02
C PRO A 20 -10.74 -6.09 4.77
N VAL A 21 -10.67 -7.12 3.91
CA VAL A 21 -11.81 -8.03 3.64
C VAL A 21 -12.23 -8.76 4.93
N ARG A 22 -11.27 -9.25 5.71
CA ARG A 22 -11.55 -9.88 7.01
C ARG A 22 -12.02 -8.88 8.06
N LEU A 23 -11.40 -7.69 8.11
CA LEU A 23 -11.70 -6.64 9.08
C LEU A 23 -13.14 -6.14 8.94
N TYR A 24 -13.61 -5.95 7.70
CA TYR A 24 -14.91 -5.37 7.39
C TYR A 24 -15.97 -6.40 7.00
N LYS A 25 -15.76 -7.69 7.28
CA LYS A 25 -16.67 -8.79 6.87
C LYS A 25 -18.15 -8.62 7.26
N ASN A 26 -18.42 -7.89 8.35
CA ASN A 26 -19.77 -7.65 8.88
C ASN A 26 -20.26 -6.22 8.62
N ASN A 27 -19.52 -5.42 7.85
CA ASN A 27 -19.91 -4.06 7.50
C ASN A 27 -20.77 -4.09 6.21
N PRO A 28 -22.06 -3.75 6.26
CA PRO A 28 -22.94 -3.81 5.08
C PRO A 28 -22.55 -2.82 3.98
N TRP A 29 -21.70 -1.84 4.29
CA TRP A 29 -21.25 -0.80 3.36
C TRP A 29 -19.86 -1.08 2.77
N PHE A 30 -19.24 -2.21 3.12
CA PHE A 30 -17.93 -2.56 2.62
C PHE A 30 -18.03 -3.35 1.32
N VAL A 31 -17.45 -2.81 0.25
CA VAL A 31 -17.30 -3.50 -1.03
C VAL A 31 -15.93 -4.16 -1.08
N PRO A 32 -15.83 -5.51 -1.00
CA PRO A 32 -14.55 -6.20 -1.00
C PRO A 32 -13.86 -6.07 -2.36
N THR A 33 -12.56 -5.81 -2.35
CA THR A 33 -11.76 -5.81 -3.57
C THR A 33 -11.38 -7.24 -3.98
N LEU A 34 -11.22 -7.45 -5.29
CA LEU A 34 -10.72 -8.71 -5.82
C LEU A 34 -9.22 -8.80 -5.52
N ILE A 35 -8.83 -9.72 -4.64
CA ILE A 35 -7.43 -9.91 -4.23
C ILE A 35 -6.50 -10.14 -5.43
N SER A 36 -6.99 -10.78 -6.50
CA SER A 36 -6.22 -10.98 -7.74
C SER A 36 -5.90 -9.68 -8.47
N GLU A 37 -6.82 -8.71 -8.47
CA GLU A 37 -6.62 -7.40 -9.10
C GLU A 37 -5.64 -6.57 -8.25
N GLU A 38 -5.81 -6.50 -6.94
CA GLU A 38 -4.85 -5.84 -6.03
C GLU A 38 -3.41 -6.41 -6.18
N MET A 39 -3.28 -7.74 -6.29
CA MET A 39 -1.99 -8.38 -6.52
C MET A 39 -1.39 -8.05 -7.90
N ARG A 40 -2.21 -7.74 -8.90
CA ARG A 40 -1.80 -7.29 -10.24
C ARG A 40 -1.41 -5.82 -10.21
N ASP A 41 -2.22 -4.97 -9.61
CA ASP A 41 -2.02 -3.52 -9.54
C ASP A 41 -0.75 -3.17 -8.79
N PHE A 42 -0.44 -3.90 -7.72
CA PHE A 42 0.80 -3.72 -6.97
C PHE A 42 1.95 -4.60 -7.48
N ASN A 43 1.95 -5.00 -8.75
CA ASN A 43 3.07 -5.66 -9.40
C ASN A 43 3.84 -4.67 -10.29
N PRO A 44 5.10 -4.33 -9.96
CA PRO A 44 5.92 -3.41 -10.76
C PRO A 44 6.13 -3.86 -12.22
N LEU A 45 6.03 -5.16 -12.51
CA LEU A 45 6.15 -5.70 -13.87
C LEU A 45 4.87 -5.56 -14.70
N LYS A 46 3.74 -5.21 -14.08
CA LYS A 46 2.43 -5.11 -14.74
C LYS A 46 1.82 -3.72 -14.72
N ASN A 47 2.17 -2.91 -13.72
CA ASN A 47 1.63 -1.58 -13.55
C ASN A 47 2.72 -0.52 -13.80
N ALA A 48 2.58 0.22 -14.91
CA ALA A 48 3.50 1.28 -15.31
C ALA A 48 3.60 2.42 -14.29
N ALA A 49 2.66 2.55 -13.34
CA ALA A 49 2.79 3.51 -12.24
C ALA A 49 4.08 3.29 -11.43
N PHE A 50 4.60 2.07 -11.37
CA PHE A 50 5.86 1.77 -10.69
C PHE A 50 7.12 2.21 -11.44
N GLU A 51 7.00 2.71 -12.69
CA GLU A 51 8.11 3.35 -13.39
C GLU A 51 8.50 4.69 -12.75
N TYR A 52 7.55 5.35 -12.08
CA TYR A 52 7.75 6.68 -11.48
C TYR A 52 7.33 6.77 -10.00
N ALA A 53 6.69 5.74 -9.46
CA ALA A 53 6.33 5.65 -8.06
C ALA A 53 6.91 4.40 -7.38
N SER A 54 7.23 4.51 -6.10
CA SER A 54 7.61 3.36 -5.27
C SER A 54 6.60 3.15 -4.16
N CYS A 55 6.43 1.90 -3.73
CA CYS A 55 5.51 1.55 -2.66
C CYS A 55 6.19 0.63 -1.65
N LYS A 56 6.01 0.95 -0.37
CA LYS A 56 6.34 0.07 0.76
C LYS A 56 5.07 -0.24 1.54
N MET A 57 4.93 -1.48 2.00
CA MET A 57 3.75 -1.95 2.71
C MET A 57 4.17 -2.57 4.03
N PHE A 58 3.36 -2.37 5.06
CA PHE A 58 3.64 -2.84 6.40
C PHE A 58 2.41 -3.48 7.02
N LEU A 59 2.63 -4.54 7.79
CA LEU A 59 1.64 -5.23 8.60
C LEU A 59 1.96 -5.03 10.08
N ALA A 60 0.94 -4.70 10.87
CA ALA A 60 1.04 -4.62 12.32
C ALA A 60 0.51 -5.93 12.93
N TYR A 61 1.27 -6.54 13.84
CA TYR A 61 0.91 -7.76 14.55
C TYR A 61 0.83 -7.53 16.05
N ARG A 62 -0.22 -8.06 16.70
CA ARG A 62 -0.33 -8.19 18.15
C ARG A 62 -0.65 -9.65 18.46
N GLU A 63 0.19 -10.30 19.27
CA GLU A 63 0.01 -11.71 19.65
C GLU A 63 -0.11 -12.65 18.43
N GLY A 64 0.73 -12.42 17.42
CA GLY A 64 0.73 -13.20 16.17
C GLY A 64 -0.45 -12.93 15.23
N LYS A 65 -1.41 -12.07 15.62
CA LYS A 65 -2.56 -11.69 14.80
C LYS A 65 -2.32 -10.34 14.13
N ILE A 66 -2.70 -10.23 12.85
CA ILE A 66 -2.67 -8.94 12.14
C ILE A 66 -3.73 -8.03 12.73
N VAL A 67 -3.33 -6.83 13.15
CA VAL A 67 -4.22 -5.80 13.73
C VAL A 67 -4.26 -4.51 12.91
N GLY A 68 -3.43 -4.40 11.87
CA GLY A 68 -3.40 -3.21 11.00
C GLY A 68 -2.51 -3.38 9.79
N ARG A 69 -2.67 -2.46 8.84
CA ARG A 69 -1.85 -2.37 7.63
C ARG A 69 -1.67 -0.91 7.21
N ILE A 70 -0.55 -0.59 6.58
CA ILE A 70 -0.34 0.71 5.93
C ILE A 70 0.53 0.55 4.68
N ALA A 71 0.23 1.32 3.63
CA ALA A 71 1.07 1.46 2.46
C ALA A 71 1.62 2.90 2.42
N ALA A 72 2.92 3.04 2.17
CA ALA A 72 3.57 4.29 1.86
C ALA A 72 3.88 4.30 0.36
N ILE A 73 3.34 5.29 -0.35
CA ILE A 73 3.55 5.46 -1.79
C ILE A 73 4.32 6.77 -2.01
N LEU A 74 5.46 6.69 -2.69
CA LEU A 74 6.28 7.84 -3.07
C LEU A 74 6.14 8.06 -4.56
N ASN A 75 5.47 9.14 -4.97
CA ASN A 75 5.34 9.54 -6.37
C ASN A 75 6.45 10.54 -6.74
N ASN A 76 7.52 10.03 -7.35
CA ASN A 76 8.69 10.85 -7.68
C ASN A 76 8.39 11.85 -8.80
N ALA A 77 7.58 11.47 -9.80
CA ALA A 77 7.20 12.35 -10.90
C ALA A 77 6.41 13.57 -10.40
N TYR A 78 5.46 13.34 -9.49
CA TYR A 78 4.70 14.43 -8.88
C TYR A 78 5.59 15.34 -8.03
N ASN A 79 6.44 14.75 -7.18
CA ASN A 79 7.34 15.52 -6.32
C ASN A 79 8.32 16.38 -7.16
N TYR A 80 8.87 15.83 -8.24
CA TYR A 80 9.73 16.58 -9.17
C TYR A 80 9.00 17.76 -9.79
N LYS A 81 7.77 17.54 -10.30
CA LYS A 81 6.94 18.60 -10.87
C LYS A 81 6.65 19.71 -9.85
N MET A 82 6.31 19.36 -8.61
CA MET A 82 5.96 20.32 -7.56
C MET A 82 7.16 21.08 -6.99
N ASN A 83 8.33 20.44 -6.88
CA ASN A 83 9.54 21.14 -6.43
C ASN A 83 9.94 22.29 -7.38
N GLY A 84 9.69 22.14 -8.69
CA GLY A 84 9.87 23.21 -9.67
C GLY A 84 8.87 24.37 -9.54
N TYR A 85 7.73 24.18 -8.85
CA TYR A 85 6.80 25.26 -8.49
C TYR A 85 7.21 25.95 -7.18
N CYS A 86 7.80 25.22 -6.24
CA CYS A 86 8.29 25.77 -4.98
C CYS A 86 9.45 26.76 -5.22
N SER A 87 10.39 26.44 -6.13
CA SER A 87 11.50 27.35 -6.47
C SER A 87 11.07 28.63 -7.21
N LYS A 88 9.89 28.65 -7.83
CA LYS A 88 9.35 29.82 -8.55
C LYS A 88 8.43 30.72 -7.71
N LYS A 89 8.03 30.28 -6.51
CA LYS A 89 7.14 31.04 -5.61
C LYS A 89 7.84 31.59 -4.37
N CYS A 90 9.10 31.23 -4.14
CA CYS A 90 9.92 31.76 -3.04
C CYS A 90 10.79 32.97 -3.45
N VAL A 91 10.36 33.73 -4.45
CA VAL A 91 10.96 35.02 -4.83
C VAL A 91 9.91 36.12 -4.64
#